data_AF-A0A5C6U8Q3-F1
#
_entry.id   AF-A0A5C6U8Q3-F1
#
_cell.length_a   1.000
_cell.length_b   1.000
_cell.length_c   1.000
_cell.angle_alpha   90.00
_cell.angle_beta   90.00
_cell.angle_gamma   90.00
#
_symmetry.space_group_name_H-M   'P 1'
#
loop_
_entity.id
_entity.type
_entity.pdbx_description
1 polymer ?
#
loop_
_entity_poly.entity_id
_entity_poly.type
_entity_poly.pdbx_seq_one_letter_code
_entity_poly.pdbx_strand_id
1 'polypeptide(L)'
;MALQLTERELQVFSLAGYPYPVERPEEPVTLEELARVVVRVMEDPGARAVEASVMALVMMAQHDALEMLECEDVEARRRLGYVAQRLSAMEGVPARAQKRLRELTKRLTNFAAGGRALFLTHVVSRGRAERLERSADDVSRLWGVYGEVTWRGGDT
;
A
#
# COMPACT_ATOMS: atom_id res chain seq x y z
N MET A 1 -23.45 -7.27 -0.48
CA MET A 1 -22.84 -7.90 0.71
C MET A 1 -21.41 -7.40 0.80
N ALA A 2 -20.98 -6.86 1.94
CA ALA A 2 -19.58 -6.55 2.16
C ALA A 2 -18.79 -7.86 2.15
N LEU A 3 -17.71 -7.94 1.36
CA LEU A 3 -16.85 -9.12 1.36
C LEU A 3 -16.09 -9.15 2.69
N GLN A 4 -16.18 -10.27 3.39
CA GLN A 4 -15.48 -10.54 4.64
C GLN A 4 -14.21 -11.32 4.36
N LEU A 5 -13.18 -11.03 5.14
CA LEU A 5 -11.92 -11.77 5.14
C LEU A 5 -12.10 -13.16 5.74
N THR A 6 -11.46 -14.14 5.11
CA THR A 6 -11.32 -15.49 5.64
C THR A 6 -10.30 -15.53 6.77
N GLU A 7 -10.39 -16.55 7.63
CA GLU A 7 -9.43 -16.75 8.73
C GLU A 7 -7.98 -16.86 8.23
N ARG A 8 -7.75 -17.53 7.09
CA ARG A 8 -6.43 -17.64 6.46
C ARG A 8 -5.89 -16.27 6.07
N GLU A 9 -6.71 -15.41 5.49
CA GLU A 9 -6.31 -14.06 5.09
C GLU A 9 -5.96 -13.20 6.31
N LEU A 10 -6.76 -13.30 7.37
CA LEU A 10 -6.48 -12.61 8.64
C LEU A 10 -5.15 -13.04 9.27
N GLN A 11 -4.85 -14.34 9.25
CA GLN A 11 -3.57 -14.85 9.74
C GLN A 11 -2.39 -14.28 8.95
N VAL A 12 -2.51 -14.23 7.63
CA VAL A 12 -1.49 -13.65 6.75
C VAL A 12 -1.28 -12.16 7.05
N PHE A 13 -2.35 -11.38 7.23
CA PHE A 13 -2.24 -9.97 7.63
C PHE A 13 -1.60 -9.78 9.00
N SER A 14 -2.00 -10.61 9.96
CA SER A 14 -1.43 -10.59 11.31
C SER A 14 0.08 -10.83 11.28
N LEU A 15 0.55 -11.79 10.48
CA LEU A 15 1.98 -12.07 10.31
C LEU A 15 2.73 -10.92 9.66
N ALA A 16 2.09 -10.19 8.75
CA ALA A 16 2.66 -9.00 8.10
C ALA A 16 2.69 -7.76 9.00
N GLY A 17 2.23 -7.85 10.25
CA GLY A 17 2.30 -6.75 11.23
C GLY A 17 1.20 -5.71 11.06
N TYR A 18 0.00 -6.13 10.63
CA TYR A 18 -1.17 -5.27 10.48
C TYR A 18 -1.39 -4.38 11.73
N PRO A 19 -1.40 -3.04 11.57
CA PRO A 19 -1.37 -2.10 12.68
C PRO A 19 -2.78 -1.82 13.21
N TYR A 20 -3.43 -2.83 13.75
CA TYR A 20 -4.57 -2.66 14.68
C TYR A 20 -4.70 -3.96 15.48
N PRO A 21 -5.13 -3.93 16.76
CA PRO A 21 -5.28 -5.14 17.53
C PRO A 21 -6.29 -6.02 16.82
N VAL A 22 -5.81 -7.06 16.16
CA VAL A 22 -6.58 -8.29 15.95
C VAL A 22 -6.56 -9.03 17.30
N GLU A 23 -6.91 -8.33 18.39
CA GLU A 23 -7.41 -9.00 19.58
C GLU A 23 -8.76 -9.56 19.15
N ARG A 24 -8.74 -10.78 18.59
CA ARG A 24 -9.90 -11.55 18.10
C ARG A 24 -11.07 -10.64 17.73
N PRO A 25 -11.12 -10.09 16.50
CA PRO A 25 -12.14 -9.13 16.18
C PRO A 25 -13.47 -9.85 16.42
N GLU A 26 -14.22 -9.37 17.42
CA GLU A 26 -15.54 -9.93 17.77
C GLU A 26 -16.48 -9.83 16.55
N GLU A 27 -16.09 -9.00 15.58
CA GLU A 27 -16.73 -8.76 14.30
C GLU A 27 -15.81 -9.18 13.12
N PRO A 28 -16.38 -9.67 12.01
CA PRO A 28 -15.60 -10.06 10.84
C PRO A 28 -14.99 -8.85 10.13
N VAL A 29 -13.69 -8.90 9.85
CA VAL A 29 -13.00 -7.81 9.12
C VAL A 29 -13.47 -7.78 7.67
N THR A 30 -13.82 -6.59 7.19
CA THR A 30 -14.34 -6.34 5.84
C THR A 30 -13.33 -5.65 4.92
N LEU A 31 -13.59 -5.67 3.60
CA LEU A 31 -12.79 -4.89 2.65
C LEU A 31 -12.85 -3.37 2.90
N GLU A 32 -13.95 -2.86 3.47
CA GLU A 32 -14.09 -1.45 3.84
C GLU A 32 -13.15 -1.08 4.99
N GLU A 33 -13.01 -1.97 5.98
CA GLU A 33 -12.05 -1.79 7.06
C GLU A 33 -10.60 -1.87 6.57
N LEU A 34 -10.31 -2.83 5.68
CA LEU A 34 -9.00 -2.87 5.01
C LEU A 34 -8.69 -1.57 4.30
N ALA A 35 -9.66 -1.01 3.57
CA ALA A 35 -9.50 0.26 2.85
C ALA A 35 -9.11 1.39 3.82
N ARG A 36 -9.83 1.51 4.94
CA ARG A 36 -9.55 2.53 5.97
C ARG A 36 -8.15 2.39 6.56
N VAL A 37 -7.71 1.16 6.85
CA VAL A 37 -6.36 0.94 7.39
C VAL A 37 -5.29 1.27 6.35
N VAL A 38 -5.45 0.84 5.09
CA VAL A 38 -4.49 1.16 4.02
C VAL A 38 -4.32 2.68 3.90
N VAL A 39 -5.43 3.43 3.86
CA VAL A 39 -5.39 4.90 3.80
C VAL A 39 -4.67 5.47 5.01
N ARG A 40 -5.04 5.05 6.23
CA ARG A 40 -4.42 5.53 7.48
C ARG A 40 -2.90 5.30 7.52
N VAL A 41 -2.43 4.15 7.03
CA VAL A 41 -0.99 3.86 6.95
C VAL A 41 -0.29 4.74 5.90
N MET A 42 -0.96 5.06 4.79
CA MET A 42 -0.38 5.98 3.80
C MET A 42 -0.33 7.42 4.32
N GLU A 43 -1.22 7.81 5.23
CA GLU A 43 -1.18 9.10 5.93
C GLU A 43 -0.03 9.16 6.93
N ASP A 44 0.16 8.11 7.73
CA ASP A 44 1.24 8.00 8.72
C ASP A 44 2.04 6.69 8.58
N PRO A 45 3.05 6.65 7.69
CA PRO A 45 3.71 5.41 7.33
C PRO A 45 4.72 4.93 8.39
N GLY A 46 4.44 3.77 8.97
CA GLY A 46 5.40 2.97 9.75
C GLY A 46 5.93 1.76 8.97
N ALA A 47 7.21 1.41 9.14
CA ALA A 47 7.84 0.36 8.35
C ALA A 47 7.09 -1.00 8.38
N ARG A 48 6.62 -1.44 9.56
CA ARG A 48 5.80 -2.66 9.69
C ARG A 48 4.40 -2.52 9.10
N ALA A 49 3.78 -1.37 9.30
CA ALA A 49 2.44 -1.08 8.81
C ALA A 49 2.36 -1.08 7.27
N VAL A 50 3.44 -0.67 6.59
CA VAL A 50 3.50 -0.63 5.12
C VAL A 50 3.50 -2.01 4.50
N GLU A 51 4.20 -3.00 5.07
CA GLU A 51 4.20 -4.38 4.54
C GLU A 51 2.78 -4.97 4.57
N ALA A 52 2.08 -4.83 5.70
CA ALA A 52 0.69 -5.26 5.82
C ALA A 52 -0.26 -4.52 4.85
N SER A 53 -0.03 -3.22 4.64
CA SER A 53 -0.84 -2.40 3.73
C SER A 53 -0.61 -2.75 2.26
N VAL A 54 0.61 -3.14 1.89
CA VAL A 54 0.92 -3.68 0.57
C VAL A 54 0.10 -4.93 0.29
N MET A 55 0.01 -5.84 1.26
CA MET A 55 -0.79 -7.05 1.11
C MET A 55 -2.27 -6.75 0.98
N ALA A 56 -2.77 -5.79 1.74
CA ALA A 56 -4.17 -5.42 1.76
C ALA A 56 -4.57 -4.81 0.41
N LEU A 57 -3.68 -4.00 -0.15
CA LEU A 57 -3.89 -3.40 -1.47
C LEU A 57 -3.96 -4.44 -2.59
N VAL A 58 -3.11 -5.48 -2.56
CA VAL A 58 -3.17 -6.59 -3.53
C VAL A 58 -4.50 -7.35 -3.40
N MET A 59 -4.92 -7.67 -2.19
CA MET A 59 -6.17 -8.36 -1.94
C MET A 59 -7.37 -7.55 -2.43
N MET A 60 -7.47 -6.28 -2.05
CA MET A 60 -8.52 -5.39 -2.53
C MET A 60 -8.53 -5.32 -4.06
N ALA A 61 -7.36 -5.34 -4.72
CA ALA A 61 -7.26 -5.40 -6.18
C ALA A 61 -7.78 -6.71 -6.78
N GLN A 62 -7.58 -7.85 -6.13
CA GLN A 62 -8.14 -9.14 -6.58
C GLN A 62 -9.67 -9.17 -6.48
N HIS A 63 -10.22 -8.48 -5.49
CA HIS A 63 -11.65 -8.41 -5.20
C HIS A 63 -12.33 -7.15 -5.77
N ASP A 64 -11.67 -6.43 -6.68
CA ASP A 64 -12.17 -5.22 -7.34
C ASP A 64 -12.58 -4.06 -6.41
N ALA A 65 -12.09 -4.04 -5.18
CA ALA A 65 -12.48 -3.11 -4.13
C ALA A 65 -11.58 -1.86 -4.00
N LEU A 66 -10.66 -1.62 -4.94
CA LEU A 66 -9.78 -0.43 -4.89
C LEU A 66 -10.53 0.90 -4.96
N GLU A 67 -11.80 0.91 -5.39
CA GLU A 67 -12.65 2.09 -5.36
C GLU A 67 -13.03 2.55 -3.96
N MET A 68 -12.95 1.68 -2.95
CA MET A 68 -13.21 1.98 -1.54
C MET A 68 -12.10 2.81 -0.88
N LEU A 69 -10.97 3.02 -1.56
CA LEU A 69 -9.84 3.79 -1.04
C LEU A 69 -10.15 5.29 -1.10
N GLU A 70 -10.82 5.77 -0.06
CA GLU A 70 -11.12 7.19 0.15
C GLU A 70 -9.98 7.84 0.92
N CYS A 71 -9.10 8.51 0.18
CA CYS A 71 -7.93 9.19 0.73
C CYS A 71 -8.03 10.67 0.37
N GLU A 72 -8.08 11.58 1.33
CA GLU A 72 -8.15 13.03 1.05
C GLU A 72 -6.76 13.67 0.96
N ASP A 73 -5.82 13.17 1.76
CA ASP A 73 -4.46 13.68 1.85
C ASP A 73 -3.65 13.43 0.55
N VAL A 74 -3.04 14.49 0.02
CA VAL A 74 -2.28 14.43 -1.25
C VAL A 74 -0.98 13.62 -1.10
N GLU A 75 -0.30 13.69 0.05
CA GLU A 75 0.90 12.90 0.30
C GLU A 75 0.57 11.41 0.41
N ALA A 76 -0.54 11.06 1.07
CA ALA A 76 -1.04 9.70 1.15
C ALA A 76 -1.47 9.16 -0.22
N ARG A 77 -2.14 9.97 -1.05
CA ARG A 77 -2.42 9.63 -2.47
C ARG A 77 -1.15 9.37 -3.26
N ARG A 78 -0.09 10.16 -3.04
CA ARG A 78 1.22 9.96 -3.68
C ARG A 78 1.88 8.66 -3.23
N ARG A 79 1.90 8.36 -1.93
CA ARG A 79 2.41 7.09 -1.39
C ARG A 79 1.62 5.90 -1.91
N LEU A 80 0.29 6.00 -1.96
CA LEU A 80 -0.59 4.98 -2.53
C LEU A 80 -0.31 4.74 -4.01
N GLY A 81 -0.17 5.81 -4.79
CA GLY A 81 0.18 5.72 -6.22
C GLY A 81 1.53 5.08 -6.47
N TYR A 82 2.54 5.44 -5.66
CA TYR A 82 3.85 4.82 -5.67
C TYR A 82 3.78 3.31 -5.40
N VAL A 83 3.10 2.91 -4.31
CA VAL A 83 2.95 1.49 -3.93
C VAL A 83 2.17 0.73 -5.02
N ALA A 84 1.07 1.29 -5.52
CA ALA A 84 0.27 0.67 -6.57
C ALA A 84 1.07 0.45 -7.85
N GLN A 85 1.85 1.45 -8.29
CA GLN A 85 2.68 1.31 -9.48
C GLN A 85 3.76 0.25 -9.31
N ARG A 86 4.44 0.22 -8.16
CA ARG A 86 5.43 -0.83 -7.83
C ARG A 86 4.83 -2.23 -7.92
N LEU A 87 3.71 -2.46 -7.23
CA LEU A 87 3.05 -3.77 -7.21
C LEU A 87 2.50 -4.18 -8.58
N SER A 88 2.05 -3.21 -9.38
CA SER A 88 1.49 -3.50 -10.70
C SER A 88 2.48 -4.07 -11.72
N ALA A 89 3.78 -3.93 -11.44
CA ALA A 89 4.88 -4.43 -12.26
C ALA A 89 5.69 -5.55 -11.56
N MET A 90 5.31 -5.91 -10.33
CA MET A 90 6.06 -6.87 -9.53
C MET A 90 5.67 -8.31 -9.88
N GLU A 91 6.68 -9.16 -10.04
CA GLU A 91 6.51 -10.60 -10.21
C GLU A 91 5.85 -11.21 -8.97
N GLY A 92 5.04 -12.26 -9.16
CA GLY A 92 4.29 -12.91 -8.09
C GLY A 92 3.00 -12.19 -7.64
N VAL A 93 2.76 -10.95 -8.10
CA VAL A 93 1.44 -10.31 -7.92
C VAL A 93 0.45 -10.89 -8.94
N PRO A 94 -0.74 -11.35 -8.52
CA PRO A 94 -1.73 -11.94 -9.43
C PRO A 94 -2.08 -11.02 -10.59
N ALA A 95 -2.17 -11.55 -11.82
CA ALA A 95 -2.38 -10.75 -13.03
C ALA A 95 -3.64 -9.86 -12.98
N ARG A 96 -4.72 -10.36 -12.36
CA ARG A 96 -5.94 -9.56 -12.10
C ARG A 96 -5.64 -8.36 -11.22
N ALA A 97 -4.94 -8.56 -10.10
CA ALA A 97 -4.54 -7.49 -9.20
C ALA A 97 -3.64 -6.48 -9.93
N GLN A 98 -2.63 -6.95 -10.67
CA GLN A 98 -1.75 -6.06 -11.46
C GLN A 98 -2.54 -5.15 -12.40
N LYS A 99 -3.56 -5.68 -13.11
CA LYS A 99 -4.42 -4.86 -13.99
C LYS A 99 -5.16 -3.77 -13.20
N ARG A 100 -5.79 -4.13 -12.08
CA ARG A 100 -6.56 -3.19 -11.25
C ARG A 100 -5.66 -2.15 -10.57
N LEU A 101 -4.45 -2.56 -10.16
CA LEU A 101 -3.43 -1.65 -9.66
C LEU A 101 -2.96 -0.66 -10.73
N ARG A 102 -2.78 -1.08 -11.99
CA ARG A 102 -2.48 -0.15 -13.11
C ARG A 102 -3.59 0.89 -13.30
N GLU A 103 -4.85 0.49 -13.16
CA GLU A 103 -6.00 1.41 -13.25
C GLU A 103 -6.00 2.41 -12.09
N LEU A 104 -5.72 1.96 -10.87
CA LEU A 104 -5.54 2.84 -9.71
C LEU A 104 -4.39 3.82 -9.91
N THR A 105 -3.23 3.36 -10.40
CA THR A 105 -2.07 4.21 -10.73
C THR A 105 -2.46 5.32 -11.69
N LYS A 106 -3.18 5.00 -12.78
CA LYS A 106 -3.66 6.00 -13.74
C LYS A 106 -4.58 7.04 -13.10
N ARG A 107 -5.52 6.62 -12.23
CA ARG A 107 -6.40 7.53 -11.49
C ARG A 107 -5.63 8.48 -10.58
N LEU A 108 -4.54 7.99 -9.97
CA LEU A 108 -3.75 8.75 -9.01
C LEU A 108 -2.64 9.60 -9.64
N THR A 109 -2.31 9.39 -10.92
CA THR A 109 -1.14 10.03 -11.57
C THR A 109 -1.21 11.56 -11.54
N ASN A 110 -2.42 12.13 -11.54
CA ASN A 110 -2.62 13.58 -11.41
C ASN A 110 -2.13 14.16 -10.07
N PHE A 111 -1.93 13.32 -9.05
CA PHE A 111 -1.37 13.72 -7.75
C PHE A 111 0.15 13.50 -7.66
N ALA A 112 0.78 12.89 -8.67
CA ALA A 112 2.20 12.58 -8.65
C ALA A 112 3.10 13.84 -8.68
N ALA A 113 2.59 14.95 -9.22
CA ALA A 113 3.37 16.16 -9.45
C ALA A 113 3.51 17.05 -8.19
N GLY A 114 4.76 17.29 -7.78
CA GLY A 114 5.14 18.38 -6.88
C GLY A 114 5.11 18.06 -5.39
N GLY A 115 5.62 19.01 -4.60
CA GLY A 115 5.72 18.92 -3.14
C GLY A 115 7.07 18.38 -2.64
N ARG A 116 7.14 18.17 -1.32
CA ARG A 116 8.34 17.63 -0.67
C ARG A 116 8.54 16.14 -0.99
N ALA A 117 9.79 15.69 -0.84
CA ALA A 117 10.16 14.28 -0.84
C ALA A 117 9.41 13.54 0.28
N LEU A 118 8.80 12.40 -0.06
CA LEU A 118 8.06 11.55 0.87
C LEU A 118 8.79 10.22 1.04
N PHE A 119 8.60 9.59 2.20
CA PHE A 119 9.16 8.28 2.49
C PHE A 119 8.06 7.31 2.91
N LEU A 120 8.24 6.02 2.62
CA LEU A 120 7.37 4.94 3.10
C LEU A 120 7.62 4.55 4.56
N THR A 121 8.45 5.30 5.28
CA THR A 121 8.67 5.12 6.70
C THR A 121 9.01 6.48 7.32
N HIS A 122 8.46 6.76 8.50
CA HIS A 122 8.78 7.96 9.27
C HIS A 122 10.20 7.94 9.86
N VAL A 123 10.83 6.76 10.00
CA VAL A 123 12.16 6.60 10.60
C VAL A 123 13.24 6.55 9.51
N VAL A 124 13.42 7.67 8.81
CA VAL A 124 14.52 7.81 7.83
C VAL A 124 15.47 8.88 8.32
N SER A 125 16.71 8.48 8.63
CA SER A 125 17.76 9.46 8.92
C SER A 125 18.03 10.31 7.68
N ARG A 126 18.43 11.58 7.87
CA ARG A 126 18.74 12.50 6.76
C ARG A 126 19.71 11.89 5.73
N GLY A 127 20.80 11.27 6.17
CA GLY A 127 21.75 10.62 5.26
C GLY A 127 21.20 9.37 4.55
N ARG A 128 20.18 8.71 5.09
CA ARG A 128 19.45 7.64 4.38
C ARG A 128 18.49 8.25 3.35
N ALA A 129 17.79 9.32 3.70
CA ALA A 129 16.92 10.06 2.77
C ALA A 129 17.70 10.53 1.53
N GLU A 130 18.80 11.25 1.74
CA GLU A 130 19.67 11.74 0.65
C GLU A 130 20.28 10.61 -0.21
N ARG A 131 20.45 9.41 0.36
CA ARG A 131 20.90 8.24 -0.43
C ARG A 131 19.77 7.68 -1.28
N LEU A 132 18.59 7.49 -0.70
CA LEU A 132 17.41 6.98 -1.42
C LEU A 132 16.99 7.91 -2.56
N GLU A 133 17.08 9.23 -2.35
CA GLU A 133 16.80 10.22 -3.40
C GLU A 133 17.81 10.12 -4.56
N ARG A 134 19.11 9.98 -4.26
CA ARG A 134 20.15 9.85 -5.30
C ARG A 134 20.07 8.55 -6.08
N SER A 135 19.64 7.45 -5.44
CA SER A 135 19.45 6.15 -6.08
C SER A 135 18.03 5.94 -6.63
N ALA A 136 17.21 6.98 -6.67
CA ALA A 136 15.81 6.88 -7.07
C ALA A 136 15.69 6.54 -8.56
N ASP A 137 14.84 5.56 -8.86
CA ASP A 137 14.40 5.24 -10.21
C ASP A 137 13.23 6.11 -10.66
N ASP A 138 12.76 5.90 -11.90
CA ASP A 138 11.73 6.73 -12.51
C ASP A 138 10.39 6.67 -11.78
N VAL A 139 10.03 5.51 -11.19
CA VAL A 139 8.81 5.40 -10.38
C VAL A 139 8.93 6.24 -9.12
N SER A 140 10.06 6.14 -8.41
CA SER A 140 10.30 6.92 -7.19
C SER A 140 10.32 8.42 -7.48
N ARG A 141 10.94 8.83 -8.59
CA ARG A 141 10.97 10.22 -9.05
C ARG A 141 9.60 10.73 -9.47
N LEU A 142 8.83 9.94 -10.23
CA LEU A 142 7.49 10.30 -10.68
C LEU A 142 6.60 10.69 -9.50
N TRP A 143 6.58 9.86 -8.46
CA TRP A 143 5.73 10.10 -7.28
C TRP A 143 6.39 11.01 -6.24
N GLY A 144 7.70 11.27 -6.34
CA GLY A 144 8.51 11.88 -5.29
C GLY A 144 8.43 11.14 -3.95
N VAL A 145 8.30 9.81 -4.01
CA VAL A 145 8.21 8.89 -2.87
C VAL A 145 9.39 7.93 -2.93
N TYR A 146 10.11 7.79 -1.82
CA TYR A 146 11.33 7.01 -1.72
C TYR A 146 11.18 5.92 -0.66
N GLY A 147 11.45 4.68 -1.05
CA GLY A 147 11.32 3.52 -0.18
C GLY A 147 11.42 2.23 -0.97
N GLU A 148 11.38 1.11 -0.27
CA GLU A 148 11.29 -0.22 -0.89
C GLU A 148 9.87 -0.74 -0.68
N VAL A 149 9.34 -1.40 -1.70
CA VAL A 149 8.06 -2.12 -1.65
C VAL A 149 8.38 -3.57 -1.93
N THR A 150 8.01 -4.45 -0.99
CA THR A 150 8.23 -5.89 -1.11
C THR A 150 6.90 -6.62 -1.03
N TRP A 151 6.67 -7.55 -1.96
CA TRP A 151 5.54 -8.47 -1.93
C TRP A 151 6.04 -9.87 -1.56
N ARG A 152 5.37 -10.50 -0.59
CA ARG A 152 5.68 -11.85 -0.11
C ARG A 152 4.51 -12.83 -0.17
N GLY A 153 3.35 -12.39 -0.69
CA GLY A 153 2.15 -13.23 -0.75
C GLY A 153 2.10 -14.20 -1.94
N GLY A 154 3.23 -14.45 -2.61
CA GLY A 154 3.32 -15.37 -3.76
C GLY A 154 3.56 -16.84 -3.40
N ASP A 155 3.96 -17.14 -2.16
CA ASP A 155 4.34 -18.49 -1.74
C ASP A 155 3.41 -19.03 -0.64
N THR A 156 2.22 -19.53 -1.02
CA THR A 156 1.51 -20.65 -0.38
C THR A 156 0.44 -21.23 -1.29
#